data_AF-A0A3E0GV58-F1
#
_entry.id   AF-A0A3E0GV58-F1
#
_cell.length_a   1.000
_cell.length_b   1.000
_cell.length_c   1.000
_cell.angle_alpha   90.00
_cell.angle_beta   90.00
_cell.angle_gamma   90.00
#
_symmetry.space_group_name_H-M   'P 1'
#
loop_
_entity.id
_entity.type
_entity.pdbx_description
1 polymer ?
#
loop_
_entity_poly.entity_id
_entity_poly.type
_entity_poly.pdbx_seq_one_letter_code
_entity_poly.pdbx_strand_id
1 'polypeptide(L)'
;MSDIHGAGSGADEVEEGLNLTRSAVGERLRHIREHHPEGPLTRAELAERSGVSMRTIAALESSDGANVQVDTLIKLTHSLGIRRVAYLLDADVFEQVNQELALSRQLREARDAGVEAVLLRNSTGISDDAASTLNNLLDAIVGAARQAKGRLRTETSEPGSGESP
;
A
#
# COMPACT_ATOMS: atom_id res chain seq x y z
N MET A 1 8.30 -59.03 -2.77
CA MET A 1 9.29 -58.06 -3.30
C MET A 1 8.66 -56.70 -3.15
N SER A 2 9.19 -55.96 -2.19
CA SER A 2 8.83 -54.58 -1.86
C SER A 2 9.09 -53.67 -3.05
N ASP A 3 8.24 -52.66 -3.26
CA ASP A 3 8.73 -51.39 -3.78
C ASP A 3 7.95 -50.23 -3.14
N ILE A 4 8.75 -49.26 -2.73
CA ILE A 4 8.47 -48.16 -1.82
C ILE A 4 7.96 -47.00 -2.67
N HIS A 5 6.69 -46.60 -2.52
CA HIS A 5 6.08 -45.50 -3.30
C HIS A 5 5.34 -44.52 -2.37
N GLY A 6 6.05 -43.86 -1.46
CA GLY A 6 5.38 -42.98 -0.48
C GLY A 6 6.14 -41.77 0.05
N ALA A 7 7.38 -41.49 -0.41
CA ALA A 7 8.19 -40.41 0.19
C ALA A 7 8.39 -39.16 -0.69
N GLY A 8 7.94 -39.16 -1.95
CA GLY A 8 8.19 -38.05 -2.90
C GLY A 8 7.18 -36.90 -2.88
N SER A 9 5.90 -37.16 -2.60
CA SER A 9 4.81 -36.16 -2.77
C SER A 9 4.95 -34.96 -1.82
N GLY A 10 5.27 -35.20 -0.55
CA GLY A 10 5.28 -34.13 0.46
C GLY A 10 6.46 -33.16 0.35
N ALA A 11 7.61 -33.59 -0.19
CA ALA A 11 8.76 -32.71 -0.37
C ALA A 11 8.56 -31.74 -1.55
N ASP A 12 7.97 -32.25 -2.64
CA ASP A 12 7.66 -31.45 -3.82
C ASP A 12 6.56 -30.42 -3.52
N GLU A 13 5.51 -30.81 -2.78
CA GLU A 13 4.44 -29.90 -2.33
C GLU A 13 4.97 -28.78 -1.42
N VAL A 14 5.92 -29.08 -0.52
CA VAL A 14 6.53 -28.07 0.35
C VAL A 14 7.41 -27.12 -0.46
N GLU A 15 8.22 -27.62 -1.40
CA GLU A 15 9.07 -26.77 -2.23
C GLU A 15 8.23 -25.87 -3.15
N GLU A 16 7.14 -26.37 -3.71
CA GLU A 16 6.18 -25.56 -4.46
C GLU A 16 5.56 -24.46 -3.60
N GLY A 17 5.08 -24.80 -2.39
CA GLY A 17 4.55 -23.81 -1.45
C GLY A 17 5.57 -22.74 -1.04
N LEU A 18 6.84 -23.12 -0.88
CA LEU A 18 7.94 -22.20 -0.59
C LEU A 18 8.23 -21.27 -1.78
N ASN A 19 8.22 -21.79 -3.01
CA ASN A 19 8.39 -21.00 -4.22
C ASN A 19 7.27 -19.96 -4.38
N LEU A 20 6.01 -20.38 -4.20
CA LEU A 20 4.85 -19.48 -4.24
C LEU A 20 4.97 -18.37 -3.19
N THR A 21 5.37 -18.73 -1.96
CA THR A 21 5.57 -17.76 -0.87
C THR A 21 6.68 -16.75 -1.21
N ARG A 22 7.81 -17.21 -1.76
CA ARG A 22 8.93 -16.34 -2.16
C ARG A 22 8.52 -15.36 -3.26
N SER A 23 7.77 -15.83 -4.25
CA SER A 23 7.26 -14.99 -5.33
C SER A 23 6.29 -13.92 -4.79
N ALA A 24 5.35 -14.32 -3.92
CA ALA A 24 4.41 -13.40 -3.29
C ALA A 24 5.11 -12.32 -2.43
N VAL A 25 6.15 -12.68 -1.69
CA VAL A 25 6.99 -11.71 -0.95
C VAL A 25 7.59 -10.68 -1.90
N GLY A 26 8.12 -11.12 -3.04
CA GLY A 26 8.70 -10.26 -4.07
C GLY A 26 7.69 -9.29 -4.68
N GLU A 27 6.49 -9.78 -4.99
CA GLU A 27 5.39 -8.96 -5.52
C GLU A 27 4.93 -7.91 -4.52
N ARG A 28 4.75 -8.29 -3.25
CA ARG A 28 4.34 -7.36 -2.19
C ARG A 28 5.39 -6.29 -1.93
N LEU A 29 6.67 -6.66 -1.94
CA LEU A 29 7.78 -5.70 -1.81
C LEU A 29 7.80 -4.71 -2.98
N ARG A 30 7.62 -5.21 -4.21
CA ARG A 30 7.52 -4.36 -5.41
C ARG A 30 6.34 -3.39 -5.30
N HIS A 31 5.17 -3.90 -4.91
CA HIS A 31 3.94 -3.13 -4.78
C HIS A 31 4.13 -1.94 -3.84
N ILE A 32 4.57 -2.18 -2.61
CA ILE A 32 4.75 -1.10 -1.63
C ILE A 32 5.82 -0.12 -2.06
N ARG A 33 6.90 -0.59 -2.69
CA ARG A 33 7.95 0.28 -3.21
C ARG A 33 7.40 1.25 -4.25
N GLU A 34 6.55 0.79 -5.17
CA GLU A 34 5.99 1.59 -6.26
C GLU A 34 4.82 2.49 -5.81
N HIS A 35 4.10 2.10 -4.75
CA HIS A 35 2.91 2.81 -4.27
C HIS A 35 3.11 3.44 -2.88
N HIS A 36 4.36 3.60 -2.46
CA HIS A 36 4.69 4.10 -1.12
C HIS A 36 4.03 5.47 -0.87
N PRO A 37 3.48 5.74 0.33
CA PRO A 37 2.72 6.96 0.62
C PRO A 37 3.54 8.26 0.50
N GLU A 38 4.87 8.17 0.61
CA GLU A 38 5.79 9.31 0.42
C GLU A 38 6.22 9.49 -1.05
N GLY A 39 5.70 8.65 -1.96
CA GLY A 39 6.08 8.60 -3.37
C GLY A 39 6.83 7.30 -3.73
N PRO A 40 6.80 6.88 -5.01
CA PRO A 40 7.48 5.68 -5.46
C PRO A 40 8.97 5.70 -5.13
N LEU A 41 9.48 4.58 -4.63
CA LEU A 41 10.89 4.39 -4.31
C LEU A 41 11.57 3.57 -5.42
N THR A 42 12.81 3.93 -5.74
CA THR A 42 13.70 3.10 -6.54
C THR A 42 14.30 1.99 -5.68
N ARG A 43 14.82 0.94 -6.33
CA ARG A 43 15.55 -0.12 -5.61
C ARG A 43 16.80 0.40 -4.91
N ALA A 44 17.44 1.44 -5.46
CA ALA A 44 18.61 2.07 -4.87
C ALA A 44 18.25 2.82 -3.58
N GLU A 45 17.17 3.60 -3.59
CA GLU A 45 16.69 4.28 -2.38
C GLU A 45 16.25 3.30 -1.30
N LEU A 46 15.56 2.21 -1.68
CA LEU A 46 15.19 1.18 -0.72
C LEU A 46 16.42 0.46 -0.15
N ALA A 47 17.43 0.20 -0.97
CA ALA A 47 18.70 -0.39 -0.52
C ALA A 47 19.39 0.52 0.51
N GLU A 48 19.47 1.82 0.22
CA GLU A 48 20.07 2.82 1.10
C GLU A 48 19.31 2.92 2.44
N ARG A 49 17.97 3.00 2.40
CA ARG A 49 17.12 3.12 3.60
C ARG A 49 17.16 1.87 4.48
N SER A 50 17.24 0.68 3.88
CA SER A 50 17.16 -0.60 4.60
C SER A 50 18.52 -1.18 5.00
N GLY A 51 19.61 -0.70 4.40
CA GLY A 51 20.94 -1.31 4.52
C GLY A 51 21.05 -2.68 3.84
N VAL A 52 20.06 -3.05 3.00
CA VAL A 52 20.05 -4.29 2.23
C VAL A 52 20.64 -4.01 0.84
N SER A 53 21.42 -4.95 0.30
CA SER A 53 22.03 -4.72 -1.01
C SER A 53 20.98 -4.60 -2.12
N MET A 54 21.23 -3.71 -3.09
CA MET A 54 20.36 -3.55 -4.26
C MET A 54 20.19 -4.87 -5.04
N ARG A 55 21.23 -5.72 -5.06
CA ARG A 55 21.18 -7.06 -5.67
C ARG A 55 20.18 -7.96 -4.95
N THR A 56 20.14 -7.91 -3.61
CA THR A 56 19.20 -8.70 -2.80
C THR A 56 17.76 -8.24 -3.06
N ILE A 57 17.51 -6.93 -3.13
CA ILE A 57 16.18 -6.39 -3.45
C ILE A 57 15.76 -6.80 -4.86
N ALA A 58 16.65 -6.70 -5.85
CA ALA A 58 16.36 -7.11 -7.22
C ALA A 58 16.06 -8.62 -7.33
N ALA A 59 16.77 -9.46 -6.57
CA ALA A 59 16.51 -10.91 -6.51
C ALA A 59 15.18 -11.22 -5.83
N LEU A 60 14.87 -10.54 -4.72
CA LEU A 60 13.58 -10.64 -4.05
C LEU A 60 12.42 -10.31 -4.98
N GLU A 61 12.53 -9.21 -5.72
CA GLU A 61 11.50 -8.79 -6.67
C GLU A 61 11.52 -9.59 -7.98
N SER A 62 12.37 -10.60 -8.16
CA SER A 62 12.32 -11.43 -9.37
C SER A 62 11.15 -12.43 -9.33
N SER A 63 10.73 -12.98 -10.47
CA SER A 63 9.63 -13.96 -10.54
C SER A 63 9.86 -15.19 -9.65
N ASP A 64 11.13 -15.58 -9.51
CA ASP A 64 11.54 -16.77 -8.76
C ASP A 64 11.68 -16.47 -7.25
N GLY A 65 11.59 -15.18 -6.88
CA GLY A 65 11.86 -14.68 -5.55
C GLY A 65 13.29 -14.97 -5.08
N ALA A 66 13.57 -14.69 -3.82
CA ALA A 66 14.86 -15.05 -3.21
C ALA A 66 14.63 -15.66 -1.82
N ASN A 67 15.44 -16.66 -1.48
CA ASN A 67 15.50 -17.14 -0.11
C ASN A 67 16.28 -16.12 0.73
N VAL A 68 15.54 -15.30 1.47
CA VAL A 68 16.11 -14.27 2.35
C VAL A 68 15.82 -14.57 3.80
N GLN A 69 16.72 -14.11 4.65
CA GLN A 69 16.54 -14.22 6.10
C GLN A 69 15.39 -13.32 6.56
N VAL A 70 14.69 -13.76 7.61
CA VAL A 70 13.62 -12.98 8.25
C VAL A 70 14.11 -11.60 8.67
N ASP A 71 15.36 -11.48 9.15
CA ASP A 71 15.98 -10.19 9.49
C ASP A 71 16.02 -9.21 8.31
N THR A 72 16.24 -9.71 7.08
CA THR A 72 16.22 -8.89 5.87
C THR A 72 14.81 -8.38 5.58
N LEU A 73 13.78 -9.23 5.74
CA LEU A 73 12.38 -8.82 5.58
C LEU A 73 11.97 -7.79 6.63
N ILE A 74 12.44 -7.94 7.87
CA ILE A 74 12.22 -6.95 8.95
C ILE A 74 12.86 -5.62 8.58
N LYS A 75 14.12 -5.60 8.14
CA LYS A 75 14.80 -4.37 7.71
C LYS A 75 14.05 -3.65 6.59
N LEU A 76 13.60 -4.39 5.59
CA LEU A 76 12.84 -3.82 4.46
C LEU A 76 11.51 -3.24 4.92
N THR A 77 10.71 -3.99 5.69
CA THR A 77 9.41 -3.53 6.20
C THR A 77 9.54 -2.28 7.08
N HIS A 78 10.50 -2.28 8.00
CA HIS A 78 10.77 -1.11 8.85
C HIS A 78 11.26 0.10 8.06
N SER A 79 12.12 -0.08 7.04
CA SER A 79 12.60 1.02 6.19
C SER A 79 11.49 1.69 5.38
N LEU A 80 10.40 0.96 5.12
CA LEU A 80 9.18 1.45 4.48
C LEU A 80 8.19 2.07 5.49
N GLY A 81 8.57 2.18 6.76
CA GLY A 81 7.71 2.72 7.82
C GLY A 81 6.58 1.77 8.27
N ILE A 82 6.59 0.52 7.82
CA ILE A 82 5.57 -0.48 8.17
C ILE A 82 6.00 -1.21 9.44
N ARG A 83 5.18 -1.14 10.49
CA ARG A 83 5.45 -1.79 11.79
C ARG A 83 5.03 -3.26 11.85
N ARG A 84 4.14 -3.69 10.95
CA ARG A 84 3.63 -5.06 10.92
C ARG A 84 4.62 -5.95 10.17
N VAL A 85 5.44 -6.70 10.91
CA VAL A 85 6.50 -7.58 10.35
C VAL A 85 5.95 -8.60 9.36
N ALA A 86 4.72 -9.08 9.57
CA ALA A 86 4.05 -10.04 8.70
C ALA A 86 3.62 -9.48 7.34
N TYR A 87 3.74 -8.17 7.09
CA TYR A 87 3.27 -7.50 5.87
C TYR A 87 3.73 -8.16 4.56
N LEU A 88 4.97 -8.66 4.50
CA LEU A 88 5.47 -9.33 3.29
C LEU A 88 5.06 -10.80 3.20
N LEU A 89 4.70 -11.42 4.32
CA LEU A 89 4.46 -12.86 4.43
C LEU A 89 2.98 -13.22 4.34
N ASP A 90 2.14 -12.45 5.01
CA ASP A 90 0.72 -12.70 5.18
C ASP A 90 -0.11 -11.82 4.23
N ALA A 91 -0.99 -12.46 3.45
CA ALA A 91 -1.84 -11.78 2.48
C ALA A 91 -2.84 -10.84 3.15
N ASP A 92 -3.45 -11.26 4.26
CA ASP A 92 -4.46 -10.49 4.96
C ASP A 92 -3.82 -9.25 5.59
N VAL A 93 -2.63 -9.41 6.17
CA VAL A 93 -1.87 -8.28 6.73
C VAL A 93 -1.42 -7.31 5.63
N PHE A 94 -1.03 -7.83 4.46
CA PHE A 94 -0.68 -7.01 3.31
C PHE A 94 -1.86 -6.13 2.87
N GLU A 95 -3.03 -6.72 2.69
CA GLU A 95 -4.25 -6.02 2.27
C GLU A 95 -4.67 -4.98 3.31
N GLN A 96 -4.75 -5.35 4.59
CA GLN A 96 -5.13 -4.45 5.67
C GLN A 96 -4.20 -3.23 5.77
N VAL A 97 -2.87 -3.44 5.69
CA VAL A 97 -1.91 -2.32 5.72
C VAL A 97 -2.09 -1.43 4.49
N ASN A 98 -2.28 -1.99 3.30
CA ASN A 98 -2.46 -1.19 2.10
C ASN A 98 -3.76 -0.36 2.13
N GLN A 99 -4.84 -0.91 2.68
CA GLN A 99 -6.07 -0.16 2.93
C GLN A 99 -5.84 1.00 3.90
N GLU A 100 -5.14 0.77 5.01
CA GLU A 100 -4.78 1.82 5.98
C GLU A 100 -3.88 2.91 5.37
N LEU A 101 -2.91 2.52 4.53
CA LEU A 101 -2.03 3.45 3.82
C LEU A 101 -2.81 4.29 2.80
N ALA A 102 -3.74 3.67 2.05
CA ALA A 102 -4.62 4.37 1.11
C ALA A 102 -5.52 5.37 1.82
N LEU A 103 -6.14 4.97 2.95
CA LEU A 103 -6.93 5.86 3.79
C LEU A 103 -6.10 7.03 4.33
N SER A 104 -4.89 6.75 4.82
CA SER A 104 -3.98 7.77 5.33
C SER A 104 -3.58 8.77 4.25
N ARG A 105 -3.38 8.31 3.01
CA ARG A 105 -3.13 9.17 1.86
C ARG A 105 -4.33 10.04 1.54
N GLN A 106 -5.54 9.48 1.47
CA GLN A 106 -6.77 10.23 1.24
C GLN A 106 -6.98 11.31 2.30
N LEU A 107 -6.74 11.02 3.58
CA LEU A 107 -6.85 12.00 4.66
C LEU A 107 -5.83 13.15 4.52
N ARG A 108 -4.59 12.86 4.10
CA ARG A 108 -3.60 13.91 3.81
C ARG A 108 -4.06 14.78 2.64
N GLU A 109 -4.51 14.18 1.55
CA GLU A 109 -5.02 14.91 0.38
C GLU A 109 -6.26 15.77 0.73
N ALA A 110 -7.16 15.27 1.58
CA ALA A 110 -8.30 16.02 2.09
C ALA A 110 -7.84 17.22 2.94
N ARG A 111 -6.86 17.02 3.81
CA ARG A 111 -6.27 18.11 4.61
C ARG A 111 -5.64 19.18 3.73
N ASP A 112 -4.87 18.80 2.72
CA ASP A 112 -4.25 19.71 1.77
C ASP A 112 -5.30 20.44 0.90
N ALA A 113 -6.46 19.84 0.70
CA ALA A 113 -7.60 20.48 0.07
C ALA A 113 -8.31 21.51 0.98
N GLY A 114 -8.07 21.48 2.29
CA GLY A 114 -8.66 22.36 3.31
C GLY A 114 -9.74 21.71 4.17
N VAL A 115 -9.84 20.37 4.17
CA VAL A 115 -10.75 19.63 5.06
C VAL A 115 -10.09 19.49 6.43
N GLU A 116 -10.58 20.24 7.42
CA GLU A 116 -9.98 20.26 8.77
C GLU A 116 -10.37 19.06 9.64
N ALA A 117 -11.55 18.48 9.42
CA ALA A 117 -12.02 17.33 10.19
C ALA A 117 -12.94 16.43 9.36
N VAL A 118 -12.68 15.11 9.43
CA VAL A 118 -13.60 14.08 8.93
C VAL A 118 -14.11 13.31 10.16
N LEU A 119 -15.37 13.54 10.53
CA LEU A 119 -16.01 12.81 11.62
C LEU A 119 -16.46 11.44 11.11
N LEU A 120 -15.71 10.40 11.50
CA LEU A 120 -16.07 9.02 11.23
C LEU A 120 -17.19 8.59 12.20
N ARG A 121 -18.43 8.54 11.73
CA ARG A 121 -19.49 7.81 12.44
C ARG A 121 -19.29 6.33 12.20
N ASN A 122 -18.43 5.72 13.01
CA ASN A 122 -18.24 4.28 13.02
C ASN A 122 -19.42 3.63 13.75
N SER A 123 -20.47 3.25 13.01
CA SER A 123 -21.48 2.32 13.49
C SER A 123 -20.88 0.92 13.46
N THR A 124 -20.21 0.56 14.56
CA THR A 124 -19.86 -0.80 15.03
C THR A 124 -20.07 -1.96 14.03
N GLY A 125 -18.96 -2.50 13.52
CA GLY A 125 -18.90 -3.80 12.83
C GLY A 125 -18.33 -3.71 11.42
N ILE A 126 -17.01 -3.61 11.28
CA ILE A 126 -16.34 -3.53 9.96
C ILE A 126 -16.25 -4.94 9.38
N SER A 127 -17.18 -5.24 8.47
CA SER A 127 -16.99 -6.21 7.37
C SER A 127 -16.13 -5.56 6.28
N ASP A 128 -15.45 -6.32 5.42
CA ASP A 128 -14.66 -5.79 4.28
C ASP A 128 -15.46 -4.83 3.38
N ASP A 129 -16.79 -5.00 3.33
CA ASP A 129 -17.71 -4.12 2.61
C ASP A 129 -17.80 -2.70 3.22
N ALA A 130 -17.46 -2.54 4.50
CA ALA A 130 -17.42 -1.25 5.16
C ALA A 130 -16.16 -0.45 4.80
N ALA A 131 -15.04 -1.11 4.49
CA ALA A 131 -13.81 -0.42 4.07
C ALA A 131 -13.96 0.17 2.65
N SER A 132 -14.57 -0.58 1.72
CA SER A 132 -14.90 -0.08 0.38
C SER A 132 -15.94 1.04 0.43
N THR A 133 -16.99 0.88 1.25
CA THR A 133 -18.02 1.90 1.46
C THR A 133 -17.43 3.18 2.06
N LEU A 134 -16.48 3.04 3.00
CA LEU A 134 -15.76 4.17 3.59
C LEU A 134 -14.93 4.92 2.54
N ASN A 135 -14.18 4.19 1.72
CA ASN A 135 -13.37 4.78 0.65
C ASN A 135 -14.25 5.55 -0.36
N ASN A 136 -15.40 4.98 -0.73
CA ASN A 136 -16.36 5.64 -1.64
C ASN A 136 -16.95 6.93 -1.02
N LEU A 137 -17.24 6.92 0.28
CA LEU A 137 -17.73 8.09 1.01
C LEU A 137 -16.67 9.20 1.09
N LEU A 138 -15.41 8.83 1.34
CA LEU A 138 -14.30 9.78 1.38
C LEU A 138 -14.07 10.43 0.01
N ASP A 139 -14.10 9.65 -1.07
CA ASP A 139 -13.98 10.18 -2.43
C ASP A 139 -15.11 11.18 -2.75
N ALA A 140 -16.35 10.88 -2.34
CA ALA A 140 -17.48 11.79 -2.53
C ALA A 140 -17.30 13.11 -1.74
N ILE A 141 -16.82 13.05 -0.50
CA ILE A 141 -16.58 14.23 0.34
C ILE A 141 -15.45 15.08 -0.22
N VAL A 142 -14.33 14.47 -0.62
CA VAL A 142 -13.19 15.18 -1.23
C VAL A 142 -13.59 15.80 -2.56
N GLY A 143 -14.38 15.09 -3.37
CA GLY A 143 -14.94 15.61 -4.61
C GLY A 143 -15.83 16.84 -4.38
N ALA A 144 -16.74 16.77 -3.41
CA ALA A 144 -17.61 17.88 -3.04
C ALA A 144 -16.81 19.09 -2.52
N ALA A 145 -15.79 18.86 -1.68
CA ALA A 145 -14.92 19.92 -1.16
C ALA A 145 -14.13 20.62 -2.27
N ARG A 146 -13.58 19.87 -3.24
CA ARG A 146 -12.90 20.44 -4.41
C ARG A 146 -13.85 21.29 -5.27
N GLN A 147 -15.08 20.83 -5.50
CA GLN A 147 -16.08 21.60 -6.24
C GLN A 147 -16.47 22.89 -5.53
N ALA A 148 -16.70 22.84 -4.21
CA ALA A 148 -17.02 24.01 -3.41
C ALA A 148 -15.88 25.06 -3.45
N LYS A 149 -14.63 24.61 -3.31
CA LYS A 149 -13.43 25.47 -3.43
C LYS A 149 -13.27 26.06 -4.83
N GLY A 150 -13.58 25.30 -5.88
CA GLY A 150 -13.56 25.77 -7.26
C GLY A 150 -14.57 26.89 -7.53
N ARG A 151 -15.79 26.76 -7.00
CA ARG A 151 -16.86 27.78 -7.09
C ARG A 151 -16.49 29.06 -6.36
N LEU A 152 -15.99 28.95 -5.13
CA LEU A 152 -15.53 30.11 -4.36
C LEU A 152 -14.42 30.90 -5.08
N ARG A 153 -13.52 30.21 -5.81
CA ARG A 153 -12.48 30.86 -6.63
C ARG A 153 -13.02 31.57 -7.87
N THR A 154 -14.08 31.04 -8.49
CA THR A 154 -14.70 31.63 -9.69
C THR A 154 -15.56 32.84 -9.35
N GLU A 155 -16.29 32.82 -8.23
CA GLU A 155 -17.08 33.97 -7.75
C GLU A 155 -16.20 35.16 -7.32
N THR A 156 -14.99 34.92 -6.83
CA THR A 156 -14.03 36.00 -6.52
C THR A 156 -13.33 36.60 -7.75
N SER A 157 -13.55 36.05 -8.95
CA SER A 157 -12.85 36.45 -10.19
C SER A 157 -13.74 37.19 -11.20
N GLU A 158 -14.95 37.64 -10.83
CA GLU A 158 -15.70 38.57 -11.70
C GLU A 158 -15.03 39.96 -11.72
N PRO A 159 -14.55 40.44 -12.87
CA PRO A 159 -13.97 41.77 -12.99
C PRO A 159 -15.09 42.79 -13.11
N GLY A 160 -15.21 43.67 -12.10
CA GLY A 160 -16.00 44.89 -12.21
C GLY A 160 -15.52 45.74 -13.38
N SER A 161 -16.10 45.51 -14.55
CA SER A 161 -15.90 46.25 -15.79
C SER A 161 -17.28 46.76 -16.21
N GLY A 162 -17.52 48.06 -16.04
CA GLY A 162 -18.82 48.66 -16.33
C GLY A 162 -18.86 50.17 -16.06
N GLU A 163 -17.93 50.88 -16.70
CA GLU A 163 -18.03 52.21 -17.32
C GLU A 163 -19.12 53.22 -16.87
N SER A 164 -18.65 54.36 -16.34
CA SER A 164 -18.85 55.79 -16.75
C SER A 164 -19.98 56.17 -17.73
N PRO A 165 -20.55 57.40 -17.71
CA PRO A 165 -19.85 58.69 -17.52
C PRO A 165 -20.41 59.65 -16.46
#